data_AF-A0A3D5GFJ4-F1
#
_entry.id   AF-A0A3D5GFJ4-F1
#
_cell.length_a   1.000
_cell.length_b   1.000
_cell.length_c   1.000
_cell.angle_alpha   90.00
_cell.angle_beta   90.00
_cell.angle_gamma   90.00
#
_symmetry.space_group_name_H-M   'P 1'
#
loop_
_entity.id
_entity.type
_entity.pdbx_description
1 polymer ?
#
loop_
_entity_poly.entity_id
_entity_poly.type
_entity_poly.pdbx_seq_one_letter_code
_entity_poly.pdbx_strand_id
1 'polypeptide(L)' 'TMDHARRLAARPIASLVASKRLLNSPIAEAIGEARRMEDRAFASLLGGPANAEALRAFAEKRPPDFTGM' A
#
# COMPACT_ATOMS: atom_id res chain seq x y z
N THR A 1 6.14 5.32 20.28
CA THR A 1 7.11 5.26 21.40
C THR A 1 7.13 3.86 22.01
N MET A 2 8.17 3.49 22.76
CA MET A 2 8.25 2.16 23.42
C MET A 2 7.19 1.97 24.53
N ASP A 3 6.64 3.05 25.07
CA ASP A 3 5.59 3.02 26.10
C ASP A 3 4.36 2.19 25.66
N HIS A 4 3.82 2.49 24.47
CA HIS A 4 2.65 1.77 23.95
C HIS A 4 2.90 0.27 23.75
N ALA A 5 4.10 -0.10 23.28
CA ALA A 5 4.48 -1.50 23.10
C ALA A 5 4.53 -2.23 24.46
N ARG A 6 5.11 -1.62 25.49
CA ARG A 6 5.12 -2.19 26.85
C ARG A 6 3.71 -2.36 27.42
N ARG A 7 2.83 -1.40 27.18
CA ARG A 7 1.42 -1.46 27.62
C ARG A 7 0.64 -2.59 26.94
N LEU A 8 0.87 -2.85 25.66
CA LEU A 8 0.27 -3.98 24.95
C LEU A 8 0.86 -5.30 25.42
N ALA A 9 2.18 -5.40 25.58
CA ALA A 9 2.86 -6.62 26.00
C ALA A 9 2.41 -7.15 27.38
N ALA A 10 1.90 -6.27 28.25
CA ALA A 10 1.34 -6.64 29.55
C ALA A 10 -0.08 -7.25 29.49
N ARG A 11 -0.71 -7.39 28.30
CA ARG A 11 -2.08 -7.91 28.13
C ARG A 11 -2.08 -9.32 27.53
N PRO A 12 -3.12 -10.15 27.77
CA PRO A 12 -3.23 -11.46 27.16
C PRO A 12 -3.27 -11.39 25.63
N ILE A 13 -2.36 -12.11 24.97
CA ILE A 13 -2.20 -12.07 23.51
C ILE A 13 -3.49 -12.48 22.77
N ALA A 14 -4.21 -13.48 23.28
CA ALA A 14 -5.47 -13.95 22.68
C ALA A 14 -6.52 -12.83 22.65
N SER A 15 -6.66 -12.05 23.73
CA SER A 15 -7.57 -10.91 23.80
C SER A 15 -7.18 -9.81 22.82
N LEU A 16 -5.88 -9.47 22.74
CA LEU A 16 -5.40 -8.45 21.81
C LEU A 16 -5.68 -8.81 20.34
N VAL A 17 -5.44 -10.08 19.97
CA VAL A 17 -5.71 -10.57 18.62
C VAL A 17 -7.21 -10.53 18.32
N ALA A 18 -8.05 -11.00 19.24
CA ALA A 18 -9.50 -10.97 19.08
C ALA A 18 -10.02 -9.53 18.92
N SER A 19 -9.59 -8.61 19.78
CA SER A 19 -9.98 -7.19 19.70
C SER A 19 -9.55 -6.56 18.38
N LYS A 20 -8.30 -6.78 17.94
CA LYS A 20 -7.81 -6.25 16.66
C LYS A 20 -8.63 -6.78 15.47
N ARG A 21 -8.96 -8.07 15.47
CA ARG A 21 -9.79 -8.67 14.41
C ARG A 21 -11.17 -8.06 14.37
N LEU A 22 -11.85 -7.95 15.51
CA LEU A 22 -13.20 -7.38 15.58
C LEU A 22 -13.23 -5.91 15.15
N LEU A 23 -12.25 -5.12 15.59
CA LEU A 23 -12.15 -3.70 15.20
C LEU A 23 -11.90 -3.52 13.70
N ASN A 24 -11.11 -4.42 13.09
CA ASN A 24 -10.77 -4.32 11.67
C ASN A 24 -11.79 -4.99 10.75
N SER A 25 -12.62 -5.91 11.26
CA SER A 25 -13.56 -6.70 10.45
C SER A 25 -14.48 -5.84 9.57
N PRO A 26 -15.05 -4.70 10.03
CA PRO A 26 -15.96 -3.90 9.20
C PRO A 26 -15.30 -3.25 7.99
N ILE A 27 -13.97 -3.04 8.01
CA ILE A 27 -13.25 -2.32 6.96
C ILE A 27 -12.34 -3.23 6.11
N ALA A 28 -12.08 -4.46 6.56
CA ALA A 28 -11.11 -5.35 5.92
C ALA A 28 -11.46 -5.67 4.46
N GLU A 29 -12.73 -5.91 4.17
CA GLU A 29 -13.19 -6.19 2.81
C GLU A 29 -13.07 -4.97 1.89
N ALA A 30 -13.46 -3.79 2.38
CA ALA A 30 -13.37 -2.54 1.63
C ALA A 30 -11.90 -2.21 1.27
N ILE A 31 -10.97 -2.41 2.21
CA ILE A 31 -9.53 -2.29 1.94
C ILE A 31 -9.08 -3.30 0.88
N GLY A 32 -9.58 -4.53 0.95
CA GLY A 32 -9.29 -5.57 -0.04
C GLY A 32 -9.76 -5.20 -1.44
N GLU A 33 -10.95 -4.62 -1.59
CA GLU A 33 -11.45 -4.17 -2.90
C GLU A 33 -10.70 -2.95 -3.41
N ALA A 34 -10.43 -1.96 -2.55
CA ALA A 34 -9.63 -0.80 -2.92
C ALA A 34 -8.27 -1.24 -3.49
N ARG A 35 -7.61 -2.21 -2.85
CA ARG A 35 -6.35 -2.78 -3.35
C ARG A 35 -6.50 -3.44 -4.72
N ARG A 36 -7.55 -4.23 -4.94
CA ARG A 36 -7.80 -4.85 -6.25
C ARG A 36 -8.08 -3.81 -7.34
N MET A 37 -8.75 -2.71 -7.00
CA MET A 37 -8.96 -1.59 -7.92
C MET A 37 -7.64 -0.90 -8.27
N GLU A 38 -6.80 -0.64 -7.27
CA GLU A 38 -5.44 -0.11 -7.46
C GLU A 38 -4.63 -1.03 -8.37
N ASP A 39 -4.56 -2.33 -8.06
CA ASP A 39 -3.79 -3.31 -8.85
C ASP A 39 -4.22 -3.33 -10.32
N ARG A 40 -5.52 -3.31 -10.62
CA ARG A 40 -6.04 -3.26 -12.00
C ARG A 40 -5.66 -1.96 -12.71
N ALA A 41 -5.78 -0.82 -12.02
CA ALA A 41 -5.40 0.47 -12.58
C ALA A 41 -3.90 0.49 -12.88
N PHE A 42 -3.05 0.09 -11.92
CA PHE A 42 -1.61 0.04 -12.10
C PHE A 42 -1.17 -0.95 -13.17
N ALA A 43 -1.82 -2.12 -13.30
CA ALA A 43 -1.52 -3.08 -14.35
C ALA A 43 -1.69 -2.49 -15.76
N SER A 44 -2.69 -1.63 -15.96
CA SER A 44 -2.88 -0.94 -17.25
C SER A 44 -1.86 0.17 -17.52
N LEU A 45 -1.28 0.75 -16.47
CA LEU A 45 -0.30 1.84 -16.56
C LEU A 45 1.13 1.30 -16.69
N LEU A 46 1.41 0.13 -16.12
CA LEU A 46 2.69 -0.57 -16.23
C LEU A 46 2.98 -0.90 -17.70
N GLY A 47 4.17 -0.53 -18.17
CA GLY A 47 4.57 -0.72 -19.56
C GLY A 47 3.97 0.30 -20.55
N GLY A 48 3.11 1.22 -20.11
CA GLY A 48 2.64 2.34 -20.94
C GLY A 48 3.73 3.37 -21.24
N PRO A 49 3.51 4.32 -22.17
CA PRO A 49 4.51 5.29 -22.61
C PRO A 49 5.14 6.09 -21.47
N ALA A 50 4.31 6.62 -20.57
CA ALA A 50 4.78 7.35 -19.40
C ALA A 50 5.57 6.46 -18.41
N ASN A 51 5.18 5.20 -18.25
CA ASN A 51 5.90 4.27 -17.38
C ASN A 51 7.29 3.92 -17.96
N ALA A 52 7.36 3.67 -19.26
CA ALA A 52 8.62 3.40 -19.95
C ALA A 52 9.56 4.61 -19.88
N GLU A 53 9.04 5.83 -20.08
CA GLU A 53 9.85 7.04 -19.93
C GLU A 53 10.33 7.25 -18.50
N ALA A 54 9.47 7.05 -17.51
CA ALA A 54 9.86 7.17 -16.11
C ALA A 54 11.00 6.20 -15.75
N LEU A 55 10.91 4.94 -16.20
CA LEU A 55 11.96 3.94 -16.00
C LEU A 55 13.26 4.29 -16.72
N ARG A 56 13.17 4.78 -17.96
CA ARG A 56 14.33 5.24 -18.75
C ARG A 56 15.02 6.42 -18.09
N ALA A 57 14.27 7.47 -17.76
CA ALA A 57 14.79 8.67 -17.11
C ALA A 57 15.43 8.36 -15.76
N PHE A 58 14.85 7.44 -14.98
CA PHE A 58 15.43 6.94 -13.74
C PHE A 58 16.78 6.26 -13.97
N ALA A 59 16.87 5.35 -14.95
CA ALA A 59 18.12 4.66 -15.29
C ALA A 59 19.21 5.65 -15.77
N GLU A 60 18.81 6.68 -16.51
CA GLU A 60 19.68 7.73 -17.05
C GLU A 60 19.98 8.85 -16.04
N LYS A 61 19.39 8.84 -14.85
CA LYS A 61 19.53 9.88 -13.80
C LYS A 61 19.17 11.30 -14.29
N ARG A 62 18.15 11.41 -15.13
CA ARG A 62 17.60 12.68 -15.61
C ARG A 62 16.12 12.84 -15.24
N PRO A 63 15.55 14.05 -15.30
CA PRO A 63 14.11 14.22 -15.19
C PRO A 63 13.37 13.50 -16.34
N PRO A 64 12.21 12.87 -16.07
CA PRO A 64 11.36 12.32 -17.12
C PRO A 64 10.67 13.43 -17.93
N ASP A 65 10.50 13.19 -19.23
CA ASP A 65 9.76 14.07 -20.13
C ASP A 65 8.48 13.39 -20.65
N PHE A 66 7.34 13.88 -20.20
CA PHE A 66 6.02 13.35 -20.57
C PHE A 66 5.33 14.18 -21.66
N THR A 67 6.04 15.09 -22.33
CA THR A 67 5.44 15.97 -23.34
C THR A 67 4.83 15.15 -24.48
N GLY A 68 3.52 15.31 -24.71
CA GLY A 68 2.80 14.62 -25.79
C GLY A 68 2.36 13.19 -25.49
N MET A 69 2.42 12.76 -24.21
CA MET A 69 1.89 11.49 -23.72
C MET A 69 0.55 11.64 -23.01
#